data_AF-A0A7S8MXB7-F1
#
_entry.id   AF-A0A7S8MXB7-F1
#
_cell.length_a   1.000
_cell.length_b   1.000
_cell.length_c   1.000
_cell.angle_alpha   90.00
_cell.angle_beta   90.00
_cell.angle_gamma   90.00
#
_symmetry.space_group_name_H-M   'P 1'
#
loop_
_entity.id
_entity.type
_entity.pdbx_description
1 polymer ?
#
loop_
_entity_poly.entity_id
_entity_poly.type
_entity_poly.pdbx_seq_one_letter_code
_entity_poly.pdbx_strand_id
1 'polypeptide(L)'
;MRRRQRAIRPDQWTHPGLLRASKEARLTGMGLWGIADDEGRLEIRPDLIAGALYPGDPTMTSDVIETHLLELDEAGFVTLYQSGGRGWMELSSPLVTQRPRPSTAPPPPDMEHSGTFVAVGGAREREEREREERASAWAAWEAEQERGRVPARPLLMDAPPIGCPEHPNGRFADCGPCGTARRRHDRWLAERRYSEQVERYEAAADDDEPF
;
A
#
# COMPACT_ATOMS: atom_id res chain seq x y z
N MET A 1 10.07 14.13 23.13
CA MET A 1 9.60 15.15 22.16
C MET A 1 8.11 14.90 21.90
N ARG A 2 7.22 15.79 22.36
CA ARG A 2 5.76 15.58 22.25
C ARG A 2 5.35 15.77 20.78
N ARG A 3 5.13 14.66 20.05
CA ARG A 3 4.66 14.74 18.65
C ARG A 3 3.25 15.33 18.66
N ARG A 4 3.05 16.46 17.99
CA ARG A 4 1.73 17.07 17.84
C ARG A 4 0.94 16.23 16.84
N GLN A 5 -0.32 15.94 17.16
CA GLN A 5 -1.21 15.28 16.23
C GLN A 5 -1.54 16.25 15.10
N ARG A 6 -1.39 15.78 13.87
CA ARG A 6 -1.81 16.48 12.67
C ARG A 6 -2.90 15.65 12.01
N ALA A 7 -3.98 16.30 11.60
CA ALA A 7 -5.09 15.62 10.93
C ALA A 7 -4.94 15.83 9.42
N ILE A 8 -4.86 14.73 8.67
CA ILE A 8 -4.93 14.76 7.21
C ILE A 8 -6.42 14.76 6.83
N ARG A 9 -6.88 15.83 6.19
CA ARG A 9 -8.27 15.95 5.75
C ARG A 9 -8.49 15.21 4.43
N PRO A 10 -9.72 14.72 4.12
CA PRO A 10 -10.01 14.03 2.87
C PRO A 10 -9.60 14.81 1.61
N ASP A 11 -9.78 16.14 1.60
CA ASP A 11 -9.39 17.01 0.49
C ASP A 11 -7.89 16.94 0.15
N GLN A 12 -7.05 16.63 1.14
CA GLN A 12 -5.61 16.53 0.98
C GLN A 12 -5.21 15.24 0.26
N TRP A 13 -5.95 14.14 0.47
CA TRP A 13 -5.72 12.87 -0.25
C TRP A 13 -5.89 13.02 -1.76
N THR A 14 -6.72 13.98 -2.19
CA THR A 14 -7.02 14.27 -3.59
C THR A 14 -6.16 15.38 -4.19
N HIS A 15 -5.06 15.77 -3.52
CA HIS A 15 -4.19 16.83 -4.03
C HIS A 15 -3.63 16.48 -5.43
N PRO A 16 -3.77 17.35 -6.45
CA PRO A 16 -3.36 17.04 -7.82
C PRO A 16 -1.89 16.62 -7.98
N GLY A 17 -0.99 17.20 -7.19
CA GLY A 17 0.43 16.81 -7.18
C GLY A 17 0.65 15.39 -6.64
N LEU A 18 -0.07 14.97 -5.59
CA LEU A 18 0.01 13.60 -5.09
C LEU A 18 -0.57 12.58 -6.08
N LEU A 19 -1.63 12.96 -6.80
CA LEU A 19 -2.27 12.10 -7.77
C LEU A 19 -1.43 11.90 -9.05
N ARG A 20 -0.60 12.90 -9.40
CA ARG A 20 0.35 12.81 -10.53
C ARG A 20 1.59 11.97 -10.23
N ALA A 21 2.02 11.93 -8.97
CA ALA A 21 3.15 11.10 -8.56
C ALA A 21 2.79 9.59 -8.54
N SER A 22 3.83 8.77 -8.66
CA SER A 22 3.82 7.33 -8.51
C SER A 22 3.25 6.91 -7.15
N LYS A 23 2.81 5.67 -7.04
CA LYS A 23 2.18 5.16 -5.81
C LYS A 23 3.13 5.24 -4.60
N GLU A 24 4.43 4.98 -4.81
CA GLU A 24 5.44 5.00 -3.75
C GLU A 24 5.79 6.43 -3.35
N ALA A 25 6.06 7.32 -4.31
CA ALA A 25 6.30 8.74 -4.04
C ALA A 25 5.08 9.42 -3.41
N ARG A 26 3.86 9.04 -3.79
CA ARG A 26 2.62 9.50 -3.14
C ARG A 26 2.58 9.15 -1.65
N LEU A 27 2.99 7.94 -1.27
CA LEU A 27 3.09 7.55 0.14
C LEU A 27 4.14 8.37 0.88
N THR A 28 5.29 8.63 0.24
CA THR A 28 6.30 9.54 0.81
C THR A 28 5.70 10.92 1.03
N GLY A 29 5.02 11.49 0.03
CA GLY A 29 4.36 12.80 0.11
C GLY A 29 3.32 12.88 1.24
N MET A 30 2.50 11.84 1.43
CA MET A 30 1.58 11.77 2.56
C MET A 30 2.31 11.74 3.91
N GLY A 31 3.44 11.04 3.99
CA GLY A 31 4.30 10.99 5.16
C GLY A 31 4.94 12.34 5.49
N LEU A 32 5.31 13.12 4.47
CA LEU A 32 5.95 14.43 4.64
C LEU A 32 5.13 15.40 5.48
N TRP A 33 3.80 15.38 5.36
CA TRP A 33 2.91 16.16 6.21
C TRP A 33 3.09 15.90 7.72
N GLY A 34 3.49 14.68 8.09
CA GLY A 34 3.70 14.28 9.47
C GLY A 34 5.02 14.75 10.07
N ILE A 35 6.02 15.02 9.23
CA ILE A 35 7.39 15.37 9.66
C ILE A 35 7.79 16.81 9.34
N ALA A 36 7.16 17.43 8.36
CA ALA A 36 7.34 18.85 8.05
C ALA A 36 6.82 19.75 9.18
N ASP A 37 7.33 20.97 9.24
CA ASP A 37 6.87 21.94 10.24
C ASP A 37 5.47 22.49 9.95
N ASP A 38 5.04 23.51 10.71
CA ASP A 38 3.68 24.07 10.60
C ASP A 38 3.49 24.92 9.33
N GLU A 39 4.59 25.36 8.70
CA GLU A 39 4.60 26.05 7.39
C GLU A 39 4.85 25.06 6.24
N GLY A 40 5.04 23.77 6.54
CA GLY A 40 5.31 22.74 5.54
C GLY A 40 6.76 22.66 5.10
N ARG A 41 7.69 23.27 5.84
CA ARG A 41 9.11 23.24 5.52
C ARG A 41 9.83 22.10 6.24
N LEU A 42 10.83 21.56 5.57
CA LEU A 42 11.72 20.54 6.11
C LEU A 42 13.09 20.61 5.45
N GLU A 43 14.14 20.32 6.20
CA GLU A 43 15.47 20.11 5.63
C GLU A 43 15.50 18.79 4.85
N ILE A 44 16.09 18.80 3.65
CA ILE A 44 16.27 17.59 2.84
C ILE A 44 17.43 16.79 3.41
N ARG A 45 17.07 15.77 4.21
CA ARG A 45 17.98 14.74 4.72
C ARG A 45 17.40 13.37 4.41
N PRO A 46 17.70 12.79 3.23
CA PRO A 46 17.05 11.58 2.75
C PRO A 46 17.16 10.40 3.73
N ASP A 47 18.32 10.27 4.38
CA ASP A 47 18.59 9.30 5.44
C ASP A 47 17.60 9.40 6.61
N LEU A 48 17.34 10.63 7.07
CA LEU A 48 16.42 10.88 8.19
C LEU A 48 14.96 10.78 7.77
N ILE A 49 14.63 11.19 6.54
CA ILE A 49 13.28 11.08 5.98
C ILE A 49 12.92 9.61 5.83
N ALA A 50 13.81 8.78 5.27
CA ALA A 50 13.63 7.33 5.17
C ALA A 50 13.36 6.71 6.55
N GLY A 51 14.24 6.97 7.53
CA GLY A 51 14.10 6.41 8.88
C GLY A 51 12.84 6.90 9.63
N ALA A 52 12.34 8.09 9.30
CA ALA A 52 11.14 8.64 9.92
C ALA A 52 9.84 8.10 9.30
N LEU A 53 9.80 7.92 7.98
CA LEU A 53 8.62 7.50 7.24
C LEU A 53 8.50 5.98 7.10
N TYR A 54 9.63 5.29 6.99
CA TYR A 54 9.73 3.86 6.69
C TYR A 54 10.65 3.15 7.70
N PRO A 55 10.32 3.16 9.00
CA PRO A 55 11.20 2.63 10.03
C PRO A 55 11.42 1.12 9.85
N GLY A 56 12.68 0.73 9.64
CA GLY A 56 13.08 -0.68 9.49
C GLY A 56 12.89 -1.27 8.10
N ASP A 57 12.54 -0.45 7.09
CA ASP A 57 12.44 -0.89 5.71
C ASP A 57 13.79 -0.70 4.99
N PRO A 58 14.51 -1.79 4.63
CA PRO A 58 15.79 -1.69 3.94
C PRO A 58 15.66 -1.29 2.48
N THR A 59 14.45 -1.32 1.89
CA THR A 59 14.21 -0.95 0.49
C THR A 59 14.11 0.56 0.30
N MET A 60 13.84 1.31 1.37
CA MET A 60 13.71 2.77 1.36
C MET A 60 15.07 3.42 1.65
N THR A 61 15.94 3.42 0.65
CA THR A 61 17.27 4.04 0.72
C THR A 61 17.21 5.56 0.53
N SER A 62 18.33 6.25 0.82
CA SER A 62 18.47 7.68 0.54
C SER A 62 18.18 8.01 -0.93
N ASP A 63 18.71 7.23 -1.87
CA ASP A 63 18.49 7.41 -3.31
C ASP A 63 17.01 7.27 -3.71
N VAL A 64 16.28 6.34 -3.10
CA VAL A 64 14.83 6.16 -3.34
C VAL A 64 14.06 7.38 -2.83
N ILE A 65 14.40 7.89 -1.64
CA ILE A 65 13.78 9.09 -1.10
C ILE A 65 14.10 10.31 -1.97
N GLU A 66 15.34 10.48 -2.43
CA GLU A 66 15.69 11.57 -3.35
C GLU A 66 14.87 11.50 -4.64
N THR A 67 14.70 10.30 -5.21
CA THR A 67 13.88 10.07 -6.40
C THR A 67 12.43 10.46 -6.16
N HIS A 68 11.84 10.05 -5.03
CA HIS A 68 10.48 10.44 -4.66
C HIS A 68 10.34 11.96 -4.46
N LEU A 69 11.32 12.63 -3.86
CA LEU A 69 11.29 14.07 -3.66
C LEU A 69 11.34 14.84 -4.99
N LEU A 70 12.16 14.38 -5.94
CA LEU A 70 12.21 14.94 -7.30
C LEU A 70 10.88 14.73 -8.03
N GLU A 71 10.30 13.52 -7.96
CA GLU A 71 9.00 13.24 -8.58
C GLU A 71 7.88 14.11 -7.99
N LEU A 72 7.89 14.31 -6.67
CA LEU A 72 6.93 15.18 -5.99
C LEU A 72 7.14 16.67 -6.33
N ASP A 73 8.36 17.10 -6.63
CA ASP A 73 8.69 18.46 -7.08
C ASP A 73 8.17 18.70 -8.50
N GLU A 74 8.43 17.77 -9.42
CA GLU A 74 7.91 17.78 -10.79
C GLU A 74 6.37 17.75 -10.82
N ALA A 75 5.76 17.01 -9.89
CA ALA A 75 4.31 16.98 -9.70
C ALA A 75 3.75 18.27 -9.05
N GLY A 76 4.61 19.17 -8.57
CA GLY A 76 4.22 20.42 -7.89
C GLY A 76 3.57 20.18 -6.53
N PHE A 77 3.92 19.09 -5.86
CA PHE A 77 3.49 18.82 -4.48
C PHE A 77 4.46 19.42 -3.46
N VAL A 78 5.76 19.26 -3.69
CA VAL A 78 6.82 19.93 -2.93
C VAL A 78 7.50 20.97 -3.84
N THR A 79 8.24 21.88 -3.22
CA THR A 79 9.19 22.75 -3.89
C THR A 79 10.54 22.56 -3.23
N LEU A 80 11.52 22.07 -3.98
CA LEU A 80 12.90 21.90 -3.51
C LEU A 80 13.70 23.19 -3.72
N TYR A 81 14.47 23.61 -2.72
CA TYR A 81 15.29 24.81 -2.79
C TYR A 81 16.56 24.68 -1.94
N GLN A 82 17.51 25.59 -2.16
CA GLN A 82 18.72 25.67 -1.36
C GLN A 82 18.77 26.99 -0.59
N SER A 83 19.21 26.92 0.66
CA SER A 83 19.42 28.10 1.50
C SER A 83 20.53 27.82 2.51
N GLY A 84 21.53 28.70 2.56
CA GLY A 84 22.69 28.55 3.44
C GLY A 84 23.52 27.29 3.18
N GLY A 85 23.63 26.85 1.92
CA GLY A 85 24.38 25.64 1.54
C GLY A 85 23.73 24.32 1.94
N ARG A 86 22.46 24.34 2.36
CA ARG A 86 21.66 23.14 2.70
C ARG A 86 20.45 23.05 1.80
N GLY A 87 20.02 21.82 1.51
CA GLY A 87 18.80 21.54 0.77
C GLY A 87 17.58 21.60 1.70
N TRP A 88 16.51 22.19 1.21
CA TRP A 88 15.25 22.35 1.90
C TRP A 88 14.10 22.06 0.95
N MET A 89 12.96 21.71 1.53
CA MET A 89 11.71 21.59 0.79
C MET A 89 10.58 22.34 1.49
N GLU A 90 9.61 22.78 0.71
CA GLU A 90 8.36 23.36 1.17
C GLU A 90 7.18 22.60 0.55
N LEU A 91 6.18 22.24 1.35
CA LEU A 91 4.95 21.63 0.87
C LEU A 91 4.02 22.70 0.29
N SER A 92 3.50 22.47 -0.91
CA SER A 92 2.50 23.34 -1.55
C SER A 92 1.20 23.49 -0.73
N SER A 93 0.85 22.46 0.05
CA SER A 93 -0.34 22.43 0.90
C SER A 93 0.00 21.91 2.30
N PRO A 94 0.52 22.76 3.21
CA PRO A 94 0.83 22.35 4.58
C PRO A 94 -0.42 22.03 5.41
N LEU A 95 -0.26 21.21 6.47
CA LEU A 95 -1.37 20.86 7.36
C LEU A 95 -1.72 22.04 8.28
N VAL A 96 -2.99 22.46 8.24
CA VAL A 96 -3.51 23.50 9.14
C VAL A 96 -3.48 23.01 10.58
N THR A 97 -2.72 23.69 11.42
CA THR A 97 -2.59 23.39 12.85
C THR A 97 -3.28 24.47 13.67
N GLN A 98 -4.02 24.09 14.74
CA GLN A 98 -4.79 25.06 15.55
C GLN A 98 -3.94 26.11 16.29
N ARG A 99 -2.63 25.87 16.44
CA ARG A 99 -1.66 26.81 17.04
C ARG A 99 -0.36 26.76 16.23
N PRO A 100 -0.30 27.45 15.08
CA PRO A 100 0.87 27.44 14.21
C PRO A 100 2.04 28.12 14.93
N ARG A 101 3.25 27.60 14.70
CA ARG A 101 4.49 28.26 15.11
C ARG A 101 5.27 28.66 13.86
N PRO A 102 5.98 29.80 13.91
CA PRO A 102 6.83 30.18 12.79
C PRO A 102 7.87 29.09 12.55
N SER A 103 8.13 28.81 11.27
CA SER A 103 9.17 27.89 10.87
C SER A 103 10.54 28.37 11.34
N THR A 104 11.39 27.43 11.76
CA THR A 104 12.84 27.70 11.96
C THR A 104 13.62 27.47 10.65
N ALA A 105 13.00 26.85 9.64
CA ALA A 105 13.58 26.68 8.32
C ALA A 105 13.53 28.00 7.54
N PRO A 106 14.58 28.32 6.76
CA PRO A 106 14.59 29.51 5.93
C PRO A 106 13.46 29.43 4.89
N PRO A 107 12.80 30.55 4.57
CA PRO A 107 11.86 30.57 3.45
C PRO A 107 12.60 30.33 2.12
N PRO A 108 11.91 29.80 1.11
CA PRO A 108 12.46 29.74 -0.24
C PRO A 108 12.79 31.16 -0.74
N PRO A 109 13.88 31.33 -1.50
CA PRO A 109 14.23 32.63 -2.08
C PRO A 109 13.16 33.08 -3.08
N ASP A 110 12.91 34.40 -3.13
CA ASP A 110 12.03 35.02 -4.13
C ASP A 110 12.64 34.82 -5.54
N MET A 111 12.20 33.77 -6.24
CA MET A 111 12.61 33.34 -7.58
C MET A 111 13.94 32.58 -7.70
N GLU A 112 13.85 31.27 -7.84
CA GLU A 112 14.07 30.51 -9.08
C GLU A 112 13.87 29.03 -8.75
N HIS A 113 13.04 28.33 -9.54
CA HIS A 113 12.91 26.87 -9.46
C HIS A 113 14.27 26.25 -9.79
N SER A 114 15.11 26.04 -8.79
CA SER A 114 16.37 25.33 -8.97
C SER A 114 16.07 23.84 -8.97
N GLY A 115 15.54 23.33 -10.09
CA GLY A 115 15.52 21.89 -10.41
C GLY A 115 16.92 21.29 -10.56
N THR A 116 17.95 21.95 -10.01
CA THR A 116 19.35 21.56 -10.05
C THR A 116 19.71 20.91 -8.71
N PHE A 117 19.01 19.83 -8.38
CA PHE A 117 19.67 18.75 -7.65
C PHE A 117 20.55 18.05 -8.69
N VAL A 118 21.86 18.25 -8.63
CA VAL A 118 22.81 17.63 -9.57
C VAL A 118 22.82 16.13 -9.27
N ALA A 119 21.89 15.40 -9.90
CA ALA A 119 21.91 13.96 -9.95
C ALA A 119 23.20 13.53 -10.67
N VAL A 120 24.09 12.88 -9.93
CA VAL A 120 25.33 12.31 -10.45
C VAL A 120 25.00 11.38 -11.62
N GLY A 121 25.65 11.60 -12.76
CA GLY A 121 25.39 10.91 -14.03
C GLY A 121 25.28 9.38 -13.89
N GLY A 122 24.29 8.82 -14.59
CA GLY A 122 23.99 7.38 -14.61
C GLY A 122 22.77 6.96 -13.79
N ALA A 123 22.13 7.87 -13.05
CA ALA A 123 20.89 7.59 -12.32
C ALA A 123 19.74 7.17 -13.26
N ARG A 124 19.51 7.92 -14.36
CA ARG A 124 18.46 7.61 -15.35
C ARG A 124 18.61 6.23 -15.99
N GLU A 125 19.84 5.83 -16.32
CA GLU A 125 20.12 4.57 -17.02
C GLU A 125 20.04 3.35 -16.08
N ARG A 126 20.38 3.55 -14.79
CA ARG A 126 20.10 2.56 -13.73
C ARG A 126 18.61 2.45 -13.43
N GLU A 127 17.91 3.58 -13.38
CA GLU A 127 16.47 3.62 -13.14
C GLU A 127 15.68 2.93 -14.26
N GLU A 128 16.09 3.11 -15.52
CA GLU A 128 15.46 2.44 -16.67
C GLU A 128 15.67 0.91 -16.61
N ARG A 129 16.87 0.45 -16.24
CA ARG A 129 17.12 -0.98 -15.97
C ARG A 129 16.33 -1.52 -14.78
N GLU A 130 16.30 -0.79 -13.67
CA GLU A 130 15.53 -1.19 -12.49
C GLU A 130 14.02 -1.19 -12.78
N ARG A 131 13.54 -0.30 -13.65
CA ARG A 131 12.15 -0.25 -14.12
C ARG A 131 11.83 -1.43 -15.03
N GLU A 132 12.74 -1.81 -15.92
CA GLU A 132 12.60 -3.02 -16.76
C GLU A 132 12.67 -4.31 -15.95
N GLU A 133 13.57 -4.38 -14.96
CA GLU A 133 13.69 -5.51 -14.03
C GLU A 133 12.47 -5.61 -13.12
N ARG A 134 11.95 -4.49 -12.59
CA ARG A 134 10.70 -4.44 -11.83
C ARG A 134 9.49 -4.76 -12.69
N ALA A 135 9.43 -4.28 -13.93
CA ALA A 135 8.36 -4.63 -14.87
C ALA A 135 8.38 -6.13 -15.22
N SER A 136 9.58 -6.70 -15.38
CA SER A 136 9.76 -8.15 -15.61
C SER A 136 9.41 -8.96 -14.38
N ALA A 137 9.79 -8.51 -13.18
CA ALA A 137 9.42 -9.13 -11.92
C ALA A 137 7.91 -9.04 -11.65
N TRP A 138 7.29 -7.91 -12.01
CA TRP A 138 5.84 -7.72 -11.92
C TRP A 138 5.11 -8.61 -12.92
N ALA A 139 5.58 -8.70 -14.16
CA ALA A 139 5.03 -9.60 -15.17
C ALA A 139 5.19 -11.08 -14.79
N ALA A 140 6.32 -11.45 -14.16
CA ALA A 140 6.54 -12.80 -13.64
C ALA A 140 5.60 -13.10 -12.46
N TRP A 141 5.45 -12.17 -11.51
CA TRP A 141 4.51 -12.30 -10.41
C TRP A 141 3.05 -12.34 -10.88
N GLU A 142 2.69 -11.50 -11.86
CA GLU A 142 1.35 -11.47 -12.47
C GLU A 142 1.06 -12.78 -13.21
N ALA A 143 2.03 -13.33 -13.97
CA ALA A 143 1.90 -14.65 -14.58
C ALA A 143 1.80 -15.79 -13.54
N GLU A 144 2.49 -15.69 -12.40
CA GLU A 144 2.38 -16.64 -11.28
C GLU A 144 1.02 -16.52 -10.56
N GLN A 145 0.48 -15.31 -10.46
CA GLN A 145 -0.83 -15.03 -9.85
C GLN A 145 -2.00 -15.30 -10.78
N GLU A 146 -1.80 -15.22 -12.09
CA GLU A 146 -2.80 -15.59 -13.10
C GLU A 146 -2.81 -17.11 -13.32
N ARG A 147 -1.71 -17.81 -12.98
CA ARG A 147 -1.74 -19.25 -12.61
C ARG A 147 -2.45 -19.51 -11.28
N GLY A 148 -2.87 -18.47 -10.57
CA GLY A 148 -3.65 -18.52 -9.35
C GLY A 148 -5.05 -19.08 -9.57
N ARG A 149 -5.13 -20.40 -9.39
CA ARG A 149 -6.28 -21.21 -8.98
C ARG A 149 -7.61 -20.45 -8.96
N VAL A 150 -8.45 -20.69 -9.97
CA VAL A 150 -9.88 -20.30 -9.97
C VAL A 150 -10.45 -20.60 -8.58
N PRO A 151 -11.01 -19.60 -7.87
CA PRO A 151 -11.49 -19.82 -6.52
C PRO A 151 -12.50 -20.96 -6.55
N ALA A 152 -12.23 -22.00 -5.75
CA ALA A 152 -13.09 -23.17 -5.70
C ALA A 152 -14.52 -22.73 -5.34
N ARG A 153 -15.49 -23.25 -6.09
CA ARG A 153 -16.91 -22.96 -5.83
C ARG A 153 -17.22 -23.31 -4.37
N PRO A 154 -17.84 -22.41 -3.58
CA PRO A 154 -18.11 -22.69 -2.17
C PRO A 154 -18.99 -23.92 -2.01
N LEU A 155 -18.59 -24.85 -1.14
CA LEU A 155 -19.33 -26.10 -0.88
C LEU A 155 -20.82 -25.89 -0.58
N LEU A 156 -21.17 -24.78 0.07
CA LEU A 156 -22.56 -24.44 0.38
C LEU A 156 -23.46 -24.36 -0.87
N MET A 157 -22.89 -24.00 -2.02
CA MET A 157 -23.64 -23.88 -3.28
C MET A 157 -23.98 -25.22 -3.92
N ASP A 158 -23.29 -26.29 -3.53
CA ASP A 158 -23.53 -27.66 -4.02
C ASP A 158 -24.17 -28.54 -2.93
N ALA A 159 -24.41 -27.96 -1.75
CA ALA A 159 -25.01 -28.66 -0.63
C ALA A 159 -26.49 -28.96 -0.91
N PRO A 160 -26.99 -30.13 -0.47
CA PRO A 160 -28.41 -30.48 -0.60
C PRO A 160 -29.28 -29.49 0.21
N PRO A 161 -30.55 -29.24 -0.17
CA PRO A 161 -31.37 -28.21 0.48
C PRO A 161 -31.48 -28.42 2.00
N ILE A 162 -31.44 -27.31 2.73
CA ILE A 162 -31.44 -27.32 4.20
C ILE A 162 -32.79 -27.73 4.79
N GLY A 163 -33.87 -27.62 4.02
CA GLY A 163 -35.21 -28.04 4.42
C GLY A 163 -35.85 -29.05 3.46
N CYS A 164 -37.05 -29.50 3.81
CA CYS A 164 -37.78 -30.51 3.03
C CYS A 164 -38.33 -29.93 1.70
N PRO A 165 -38.86 -30.75 0.79
CA PRO A 165 -39.41 -30.26 -0.49
C PRO A 165 -40.51 -29.20 -0.35
N GLU A 166 -41.28 -29.25 0.75
CA GLU A 166 -42.33 -28.27 1.07
C GLU A 166 -41.75 -26.97 1.69
N HIS A 167 -40.55 -27.04 2.25
CA HIS A 167 -39.86 -25.91 2.88
C HIS A 167 -38.38 -25.91 2.45
N PRO A 168 -38.04 -25.48 1.24
CA PRO A 168 -36.68 -25.61 0.70
C PRO A 168 -35.60 -24.94 1.56
N ASN A 169 -35.96 -23.84 2.23
CA ASN A 169 -35.08 -23.06 3.10
C ASN A 169 -35.28 -23.40 4.60
N GLY A 170 -36.04 -24.44 4.91
CA GLY A 170 -36.48 -24.77 6.26
C GLY A 170 -37.61 -23.87 6.76
N ARG A 171 -38.09 -24.16 7.97
CA ARG A 171 -39.17 -23.43 8.66
C ARG A 171 -38.88 -23.44 10.16
N PHE A 172 -39.30 -22.38 10.87
CA PHE A 172 -39.09 -22.23 12.31
C PHE A 172 -39.99 -23.12 13.19
N ALA A 173 -41.14 -23.56 12.67
CA ALA A 173 -42.00 -24.50 13.38
C ALA A 173 -41.44 -25.93 13.31
N ASP A 174 -41.78 -26.76 14.31
CA ASP A 174 -41.32 -28.14 14.39
C ASP A 174 -41.78 -28.95 13.18
N CYS A 175 -40.84 -29.24 12.28
CA CYS A 175 -41.05 -30.04 11.09
C CYS A 175 -40.00 -31.15 11.06
N GLY A 176 -40.41 -32.39 11.36
CA GLY A 176 -39.54 -33.56 11.36
C GLY A 176 -38.73 -33.72 10.06
N PRO A 177 -39.36 -33.65 8.87
CA PRO A 177 -38.67 -33.68 7.59
C PRO A 177 -37.61 -32.57 7.40
N CYS A 178 -37.88 -31.34 7.86
CA CYS A 178 -36.88 -30.26 7.84
C CYS A 178 -35.69 -30.58 8.74
N GLY A 179 -35.93 -31.13 9.94
CA GLY A 179 -34.86 -31.57 10.84
C GLY A 179 -33.97 -32.66 10.22
N THR A 180 -34.56 -33.62 9.49
CA THR A 180 -33.82 -34.65 8.76
C THR A 180 -33.05 -34.08 7.57
N ALA A 181 -33.65 -33.15 6.81
CA ALA A 181 -32.97 -32.45 5.71
C ALA A 181 -31.75 -31.66 6.22
N ARG A 182 -31.89 -30.96 7.34
CA ARG A 182 -30.80 -30.22 7.96
C ARG A 182 -29.65 -31.12 8.41
N ARG A 183 -29.94 -32.24 9.08
CA ARG A 183 -28.92 -33.24 9.45
C ARG A 183 -28.17 -33.78 8.22
N ARG A 184 -28.89 -34.02 7.11
CA ARG A 184 -28.28 -34.48 5.85
C ARG A 184 -27.38 -33.41 5.24
N HIS A 185 -27.82 -32.16 5.20
CA HIS A 185 -27.03 -31.02 4.71
C HIS A 185 -25.74 -30.84 5.54
N ASP A 186 -25.86 -30.85 6.87
CA ASP A 186 -24.72 -30.64 7.78
C ASP A 186 -23.71 -31.79 7.68
N ARG A 187 -24.20 -33.03 7.57
CA ARG A 187 -23.36 -34.20 7.33
C ARG A 187 -22.61 -34.10 6.00
N TRP A 188 -23.30 -33.70 4.93
CA TRP A 188 -22.69 -33.55 3.61
C TRP A 188 -21.57 -32.50 3.63
N LEU A 189 -21.79 -31.35 4.29
CA LEU A 189 -20.75 -30.32 4.43
C LEU A 189 -19.54 -30.83 5.22
N ALA A 190 -19.76 -31.60 6.28
CA ALA A 190 -18.69 -32.19 7.07
C ALA A 190 -17.87 -33.21 6.25
N GLU A 191 -18.53 -34.08 5.50
CA GLU A 191 -17.88 -35.07 4.62
C GLU A 191 -17.06 -34.39 3.52
N ARG A 192 -17.58 -33.34 2.87
CA ARG A 192 -16.84 -32.59 1.83
C ARG A 192 -15.63 -31.85 2.38
N ARG A 193 -15.77 -31.18 3.53
CA ARG A 193 -14.63 -30.51 4.19
C ARG A 193 -13.55 -31.49 4.63
N TYR A 194 -13.93 -32.69 5.05
CA TYR A 194 -12.98 -33.74 5.40
C TYR A 194 -12.23 -34.25 4.15
N SER A 195 -12.93 -34.53 3.06
CA SER A 195 -12.32 -34.93 1.77
C SER A 195 -11.31 -33.89 1.27
N GLU A 196 -11.69 -32.60 1.25
CA GLU A 196 -10.80 -31.51 0.81
C GLU A 196 -9.57 -31.33 1.72
N GLN A 197 -9.68 -31.68 3.01
CA GLN A 197 -8.54 -31.67 3.93
C GLN A 197 -7.61 -32.85 3.70
N VAL A 198 -8.15 -34.04 3.42
CA VAL A 198 -7.37 -35.23 3.08
C VAL A 198 -6.64 -35.04 1.76
N GLU A 199 -7.35 -34.62 0.70
CA GLU A 199 -6.75 -34.35 -0.62
C GLU A 199 -5.61 -33.31 -0.54
N ARG A 200 -5.77 -32.29 0.32
CA ARG A 200 -4.73 -31.28 0.54
C ARG A 200 -3.54 -31.82 1.32
N TYR A 201 -3.79 -32.69 2.30
CA TYR A 201 -2.74 -33.36 3.07
C TYR A 201 -1.94 -34.31 2.17
N GLU A 202 -2.61 -35.08 1.31
CA GLU A 202 -1.99 -36.00 0.35
C GLU A 202 -1.17 -35.24 -0.69
N ALA A 203 -1.71 -34.18 -1.29
CA ALA A 203 -0.97 -33.36 -2.26
C ALA A 203 0.28 -32.70 -1.65
N ALA A 204 0.20 -32.25 -0.40
CA ALA A 204 1.36 -31.69 0.30
C ALA A 204 2.40 -32.76 0.67
N ALA A 205 1.97 -33.99 0.94
CA ALA A 205 2.88 -35.10 1.23
C ALA A 205 3.62 -35.59 -0.02
N ASP A 206 2.98 -35.58 -1.19
CA ASP A 206 3.60 -35.93 -2.49
C ASP A 206 4.63 -34.88 -2.94
N ASP A 207 4.45 -33.60 -2.58
CA ASP A 207 5.39 -32.51 -2.88
C ASP A 207 6.67 -32.55 -2.00
N ASP A 208 6.61 -33.20 -0.83
CA ASP A 208 7.71 -33.30 0.16
C ASP A 208 8.57 -34.57 0.00
N GLU A 209 8.29 -35.47 -0.95
CA GLU A 209 9.13 -36.64 -1.24
C GLU A 209 10.37 -36.25 -2.07
N PRO A 210 11.61 -36.34 -1.53
CA PRO A 210 12.81 -36.08 -2.31
C PRO A 210 13.10 -37.28 -3.23
N PHE A 211 13.13 -37.04 -4.53
CA PHE A 211 13.66 -37.97 -5.55
C PHE A 211 15.11 -38.39 -5.28
#